data_AF-A0A210QL74-F1
#
_entry.id   AF-A0A210QL74-F1
#
_cell.length_a   1.000
_cell.length_b   1.000
_cell.length_c   1.000
_cell.angle_alpha   90.00
_cell.angle_beta   90.00
_cell.angle_gamma   90.00
#
_symmetry.space_group_name_H-M   'P 1'
#
loop_
_entity.id
_entity.type
_entity.pdbx_description
1 polymer ?
#
loop_
_entity_poly.entity_id
_entity_poly.type
_entity_poly.pdbx_seq_one_letter_code
_entity_poly.pdbx_strand_id
1 'polypeptide(L)'
;MSEKQDTQQTKNDSWHATKNMKKGIAQCVNRAAISKRETWSPLLQDKVETTLTHAFWCMKNCNGNPEILKRNLLNIIEHYKGNHAGCYAESRCRKDKNDEPSRQILSDAVAIKLLFKVLTSYVLYKSPHDFVLARDTFYVESFNNVMNIFHDKRISFSDKQYETRSVIAVCHWNTNVDRKYTSLDRKNIPNA
;
A
#
# COMPACT_ATOMS: atom_id res chain seq x y z
N MET A 1 -19.72 -5.27 -40.62
CA MET A 1 -18.53 -5.37 -39.76
C MET A 1 -18.92 -4.86 -38.39
N SER A 2 -19.14 -5.74 -37.42
CA SER A 2 -19.49 -5.34 -36.06
C SER A 2 -18.19 -4.99 -35.32
N GLU A 3 -17.99 -3.72 -35.02
CA GLU A 3 -16.99 -3.27 -34.05
C GLU A 3 -17.26 -3.99 -32.73
N LYS A 4 -16.32 -4.83 -32.30
CA LYS A 4 -16.30 -5.35 -30.94
C LYS A 4 -16.06 -4.13 -30.06
N GLN A 5 -17.06 -3.76 -29.27
CA GLN A 5 -16.88 -2.82 -28.16
C GLN A 5 -15.71 -3.33 -27.32
N ASP A 6 -14.62 -2.58 -27.31
CA ASP A 6 -13.50 -2.80 -26.43
C ASP A 6 -14.05 -2.69 -25.01
N THR A 7 -14.24 -3.84 -24.34
CA THR A 7 -14.71 -3.88 -22.95
C THR A 7 -13.74 -3.04 -22.14
N GLN A 8 -14.14 -1.83 -21.77
CA GLN A 8 -13.40 -0.99 -20.83
C GLN A 8 -13.21 -1.80 -19.56
N GLN A 9 -12.03 -2.39 -19.43
CA GLN A 9 -11.65 -3.11 -18.23
C GLN A 9 -11.49 -2.06 -17.14
N THR A 10 -12.50 -1.92 -16.29
CA THR A 10 -12.47 -0.98 -15.16
C THR A 10 -11.29 -1.34 -14.27
N LYS A 11 -10.37 -0.39 -14.12
CA LYS A 11 -9.15 -0.59 -13.33
C LYS A 11 -9.47 -0.25 -11.89
N ASN A 12 -9.49 -1.27 -11.03
CA ASN A 12 -9.75 -1.06 -9.61
C ASN A 12 -8.62 -0.27 -8.95
N ASP A 13 -8.95 0.45 -7.89
CA ASP A 13 -7.97 1.17 -7.10
C ASP A 13 -7.15 0.21 -6.20
N SER A 14 -5.85 0.42 -6.22
CA SER A 14 -4.86 -0.28 -5.40
C SER A 14 -5.03 -0.07 -3.89
N TRP A 15 -5.55 1.09 -3.44
CA TRP A 15 -5.82 1.33 -2.02
C TRP A 15 -6.99 0.47 -1.53
N HIS A 16 -8.06 0.35 -2.31
CA HIS A 16 -9.16 -0.56 -2.02
C HIS A 16 -8.70 -2.03 -1.88
N ALA A 17 -7.69 -2.44 -2.62
CA ALA A 17 -7.12 -3.79 -2.55
C ALA A 17 -6.39 -4.07 -1.22
N THR A 18 -5.75 -3.06 -0.65
CA THR A 18 -4.75 -3.21 0.42
C THR A 18 -5.21 -2.71 1.79
N LYS A 19 -6.19 -1.79 1.87
CA LYS A 19 -6.64 -1.16 3.13
C LYS A 19 -7.11 -2.15 4.20
N ASN A 20 -7.82 -3.20 3.80
CA ASN A 20 -8.34 -4.21 4.72
C ASN A 20 -7.25 -5.20 5.14
N MET A 21 -6.29 -5.46 4.26
CA MET A 21 -5.10 -6.24 4.58
C MET A 21 -4.26 -5.54 5.66
N LYS A 22 -4.05 -4.23 5.55
CA LYS A 22 -3.39 -3.43 6.60
C LYS A 22 -4.03 -3.63 7.97
N LYS A 23 -5.37 -3.53 8.03
CA LYS A 23 -6.14 -3.74 9.26
C LYS A 23 -5.97 -5.16 9.81
N GLY A 24 -5.96 -6.17 8.95
CA GLY A 24 -5.72 -7.56 9.33
C GLY A 24 -4.36 -7.79 9.97
N ILE A 25 -3.29 -7.28 9.36
CA ILE A 25 -1.94 -7.40 9.91
C ILE A 25 -1.86 -6.63 11.24
N ALA A 26 -2.43 -5.43 11.32
CA ALA A 26 -2.45 -4.64 12.55
C ALA A 26 -3.21 -5.36 13.69
N GLN A 27 -4.25 -6.13 13.40
CA GLN A 27 -4.94 -6.96 14.40
C GLN A 27 -4.02 -8.06 14.96
N CYS A 28 -3.19 -8.68 14.13
CA CYS A 28 -2.19 -9.67 14.56
C CYS A 28 -1.04 -9.05 15.38
N VAL A 29 -0.94 -7.72 15.41
CA VAL A 29 0.11 -6.95 16.09
C VAL A 29 -0.38 -6.32 17.40
N ASN A 30 -1.69 -6.19 17.61
CA ASN A 30 -2.24 -5.51 18.79
C ASN A 30 -2.45 -6.46 19.99
N ARG A 31 -1.95 -6.04 21.16
CA ARG A 31 -1.96 -6.80 22.44
C ARG A 31 -3.34 -7.25 22.94
N ALA A 32 -4.44 -6.62 22.53
CA ALA A 32 -5.79 -7.07 22.91
C ALA A 32 -6.09 -8.51 22.45
N ALA A 33 -5.34 -9.00 21.44
CA ALA A 33 -5.35 -10.37 20.96
C ALA A 33 -4.68 -11.39 21.92
N ILE A 34 -3.98 -10.93 22.97
CA ILE A 34 -3.35 -11.81 23.99
C ILE A 34 -4.37 -12.73 24.67
N SER A 35 -5.63 -12.29 24.82
CA SER A 35 -6.67 -13.10 25.51
C SER A 35 -6.98 -14.41 24.78
N LYS A 36 -6.62 -14.53 23.50
CA LYS A 36 -6.67 -15.77 22.72
C LYS A 36 -5.24 -16.12 22.29
N ARG A 37 -4.62 -17.07 22.97
CA ARG A 37 -3.20 -17.51 22.89
C ARG A 37 -2.66 -17.88 21.49
N GLU A 38 -3.37 -17.58 20.40
CA GLU A 38 -3.08 -18.01 19.04
C GLU A 38 -3.19 -16.89 17.98
N THR A 39 -3.46 -15.63 18.38
CA THR A 39 -3.84 -14.57 17.42
C THR A 39 -2.85 -13.41 17.29
N TRP A 40 -1.70 -13.48 17.98
CA TRP A 40 -0.73 -12.39 18.05
C TRP A 40 0.72 -12.88 17.99
N SER A 41 1.60 -12.09 17.39
CA SER A 41 3.06 -12.30 17.49
C SER A 41 3.82 -10.96 17.48
N PRO A 42 4.82 -10.77 18.36
CA PRO A 42 5.62 -9.55 18.39
C PRO A 42 6.45 -9.38 17.11
N LEU A 43 6.84 -10.49 16.47
CA LEU A 43 7.65 -10.47 15.24
C LEU A 43 6.94 -9.81 14.06
N LEU A 44 5.63 -9.59 14.14
CA LEU A 44 4.84 -8.92 13.09
C LEU A 44 4.79 -7.39 13.25
N GLN A 45 5.29 -6.84 14.36
CA GLN A 45 5.17 -5.40 14.68
C GLN A 45 5.78 -4.49 13.60
N ASP A 46 6.94 -4.86 13.07
CA ASP A 46 7.66 -4.10 12.03
C ASP A 46 7.22 -4.43 10.60
N LYS A 47 6.19 -5.28 10.44
CA LYS A 47 5.78 -5.84 9.15
C LYS A 47 4.55 -5.18 8.54
N VAL A 48 3.83 -4.35 9.29
CA VAL A 48 2.53 -3.77 8.84
C VAL A 48 2.70 -2.91 7.58
N GLU A 49 3.43 -1.80 7.68
CA GLU A 49 3.58 -0.86 6.56
C GLU A 49 4.36 -1.48 5.40
N THR A 50 5.26 -2.40 5.72
CA THR A 50 6.25 -2.90 4.78
C THR A 50 5.68 -4.03 3.93
N THR A 51 4.78 -4.82 4.52
CA THR A 51 3.91 -5.74 3.78
C THR A 51 2.94 -5.00 2.86
N LEU A 52 2.47 -3.81 3.27
CA LEU A 52 1.60 -2.99 2.45
C LEU A 52 2.34 -2.45 1.23
N THR A 53 3.52 -1.86 1.42
CA THR A 53 4.40 -1.40 0.34
C THR A 53 4.74 -2.54 -0.63
N HIS A 54 5.01 -3.73 -0.10
CA HIS A 54 5.25 -4.92 -0.92
C HIS A 54 4.01 -5.31 -1.74
N ALA A 55 2.81 -5.24 -1.19
CA ALA A 55 1.57 -5.51 -1.92
C ALA A 55 1.37 -4.52 -3.08
N PHE A 56 1.64 -3.23 -2.88
CA PHE A 56 1.64 -2.23 -3.96
C PHE A 56 2.67 -2.55 -5.03
N TRP A 57 3.90 -2.91 -4.62
CA TRP A 57 4.94 -3.32 -5.55
C TRP A 57 4.51 -4.56 -6.35
N CYS A 58 3.86 -5.54 -5.74
CA CYS A 58 3.39 -6.74 -6.42
C CYS A 58 2.36 -6.40 -7.51
N MET A 59 1.40 -5.52 -7.22
CA MET A 59 0.42 -5.07 -8.22
C MET A 59 1.11 -4.38 -9.40
N LYS A 60 2.09 -3.52 -9.14
CA LYS A 60 2.84 -2.81 -10.19
C LYS A 60 3.74 -3.72 -11.03
N ASN A 61 4.25 -4.81 -10.46
CA ASN A 61 5.25 -5.69 -11.08
C ASN A 61 4.70 -7.07 -11.47
N CYS A 62 3.38 -7.24 -11.54
CA CYS A 62 2.76 -8.50 -11.95
C CYS A 62 2.59 -8.64 -13.48
N ASN A 63 2.84 -7.58 -14.25
CA ASN A 63 2.72 -7.55 -15.72
C ASN A 63 1.38 -8.10 -16.25
N GLY A 64 0.27 -7.76 -15.57
CA GLY A 64 -1.06 -8.25 -15.95
C GLY A 64 -1.36 -9.70 -15.53
N ASN A 65 -0.43 -10.40 -14.89
CA ASN A 65 -0.57 -11.82 -14.57
C ASN A 65 -0.98 -12.05 -13.09
N PRO A 66 -2.17 -12.64 -12.84
CA PRO A 66 -2.70 -12.86 -11.48
C PRO A 66 -1.89 -13.87 -10.66
N GLU A 67 -1.27 -14.85 -11.30
CA GLU A 67 -0.47 -15.87 -10.62
C GLU A 67 0.90 -15.31 -10.21
N ILE A 68 1.47 -14.40 -11.02
CA ILE A 68 2.65 -13.62 -10.63
C ILE A 68 2.34 -12.75 -9.42
N LEU A 69 1.17 -12.10 -9.39
CA LEU A 69 0.73 -11.29 -8.26
C LEU A 69 0.65 -12.11 -6.97
N LYS A 70 -0.05 -13.26 -6.99
CA LYS A 70 -0.15 -14.17 -5.82
C LYS A 70 1.22 -14.67 -5.36
N ARG A 71 2.04 -15.15 -6.29
CA ARG A 71 3.38 -15.68 -6.02
C ARG A 71 4.26 -14.63 -5.36
N ASN A 72 4.33 -13.43 -5.94
CA ASN A 72 5.13 -12.34 -5.41
C ASN A 72 4.60 -11.91 -4.03
N LEU A 73 3.28 -11.87 -3.83
CA LEU A 73 2.67 -11.53 -2.55
C LEU A 73 3.07 -12.52 -1.44
N LEU A 74 3.00 -13.82 -1.71
CA LEU A 74 3.37 -14.85 -0.73
C LEU A 74 4.89 -14.93 -0.48
N ASN A 75 5.71 -14.56 -1.47
CA ASN A 75 7.17 -14.54 -1.34
C ASN A 75 7.65 -13.61 -0.21
N ILE A 76 6.82 -12.66 0.26
CA ILE A 76 7.18 -11.81 1.39
C ILE A 76 7.44 -12.61 2.67
N ILE A 77 6.78 -13.76 2.84
CA ILE A 77 6.98 -14.63 4.00
C ILE A 77 8.37 -15.24 3.96
N GLU A 78 8.80 -15.73 2.79
CA GLU A 78 10.15 -16.26 2.59
C GLU A 78 11.21 -15.17 2.77
N HIS A 79 10.94 -13.97 2.24
CA HIS A 79 11.80 -12.81 2.48
C HIS A 79 11.97 -12.52 3.98
N TYR A 80 10.90 -12.54 4.78
CA TYR A 80 11.01 -12.32 6.22
C TYR A 80 11.69 -13.47 6.98
N LYS A 81 11.72 -14.69 6.44
CA LYS A 81 12.50 -15.81 6.98
C LYS A 81 14.01 -15.69 6.64
N GLY A 82 14.41 -14.71 5.84
CA GLY A 82 15.77 -14.60 5.30
C GLY A 82 16.02 -15.43 4.03
N ASN A 83 14.99 -16.04 3.46
CA ASN A 83 15.09 -16.77 2.20
C ASN A 83 14.81 -15.82 1.03
N HIS A 84 15.88 -15.37 0.38
CA HIS A 84 15.80 -14.39 -0.72
C HIS A 84 15.79 -15.00 -2.13
N ALA A 85 15.68 -16.33 -2.27
CA ALA A 85 15.72 -17.00 -3.56
C ALA A 85 14.61 -16.53 -4.53
N GLY A 86 13.41 -16.26 -4.00
CA GLY A 86 12.26 -15.76 -4.78
C GLY A 86 12.16 -14.23 -4.88
N CYS A 87 13.12 -13.48 -4.32
CA CYS A 87 13.12 -12.02 -4.41
C CYS A 87 13.46 -11.53 -5.82
N TYR A 88 12.97 -10.34 -6.15
CA TYR A 88 13.23 -9.68 -7.42
C TYR A 88 14.73 -9.53 -7.68
N ALA A 89 15.21 -9.82 -8.89
CA ALA A 89 16.64 -9.90 -9.18
C ALA A 89 17.41 -8.62 -8.83
N GLU A 90 16.76 -7.46 -8.96
CA GLU A 90 17.37 -6.17 -8.67
C GLU A 90 17.17 -5.65 -7.24
N SER A 91 16.45 -6.41 -6.40
CA SER A 91 16.27 -6.02 -5.00
C SER A 91 17.60 -5.99 -4.27
N ARG A 92 17.76 -5.03 -3.35
CA ARG A 92 18.99 -4.86 -2.56
C ARG A 92 19.42 -6.15 -1.86
N CYS A 93 18.47 -6.87 -1.24
CA CYS A 93 18.73 -8.13 -0.55
C CYS A 93 19.26 -9.28 -1.43
N ARG A 94 19.27 -9.13 -2.76
CA ARG A 94 19.94 -10.06 -3.68
C ARG A 94 21.26 -9.55 -4.24
N LYS A 95 21.42 -8.23 -4.34
CA LYS A 95 22.60 -7.59 -4.94
C LYS A 95 23.70 -7.37 -3.91
N ASP A 96 23.33 -6.98 -2.69
CA ASP A 96 24.27 -6.63 -1.63
C ASP A 96 24.55 -7.86 -0.77
N LYS A 97 25.82 -8.28 -0.71
CA LYS A 97 26.27 -9.43 0.08
C LYS A 97 26.25 -9.16 1.58
N ASN A 98 26.25 -7.89 1.98
CA ASN A 98 26.23 -7.45 3.38
C ASN A 98 24.88 -6.81 3.76
N ASP A 99 23.80 -7.13 3.06
CA ASP A 99 22.46 -6.62 3.42
C ASP A 99 22.01 -7.24 4.74
N GLU A 100 22.13 -6.48 5.82
CA GLU A 100 21.57 -6.87 7.11
C GLU A 100 20.05 -6.60 7.13
N PRO A 101 19.23 -7.54 7.64
CA PRO A 101 17.80 -7.33 7.77
C PRO A 101 17.49 -6.12 8.65
N SER A 102 16.90 -5.08 8.05
CA SER A 102 16.36 -3.92 8.79
C SER A 102 15.21 -4.27 9.76
N ARG A 103 14.73 -5.52 9.74
CA ARG A 103 13.53 -6.01 10.43
C ARG A 103 13.82 -7.34 11.10
N GLN A 104 13.03 -7.66 12.11
CA GLN A 104 13.11 -8.92 12.83
C GLN A 104 12.86 -10.11 11.89
N ILE A 105 13.76 -11.09 11.95
CA ILE A 105 13.62 -12.33 11.20
C ILE A 105 12.40 -13.11 11.74
N LEU A 106 11.59 -13.62 10.82
CA LEU A 106 10.39 -14.38 11.12
C LEU A 106 10.73 -15.86 11.35
N SER A 107 11.11 -16.20 12.59
CA SER A 107 11.47 -17.57 12.99
C SER A 107 10.31 -18.39 13.56
N ASP A 108 9.31 -17.73 14.14
CA ASP A 108 8.19 -18.38 14.82
C ASP A 108 7.13 -18.92 13.84
N ALA A 109 6.77 -20.19 14.01
CA ALA A 109 5.76 -20.88 13.21
C ALA A 109 4.36 -20.25 13.36
N VAL A 110 4.02 -19.71 14.54
CA VAL A 110 2.72 -19.05 14.77
C VAL A 110 2.67 -17.74 13.97
N ALA A 111 3.71 -16.93 14.04
CA ALA A 111 3.83 -15.69 13.27
C ALA A 111 3.72 -15.91 11.76
N ILE A 112 4.37 -16.97 11.23
CA ILE A 112 4.28 -17.37 9.82
C ILE A 112 2.85 -17.74 9.45
N LYS A 113 2.18 -18.57 10.25
CA LYS A 113 0.80 -18.99 10.01
C LYS A 113 -0.17 -17.81 10.03
N LEU A 114 0.01 -16.88 10.97
CA LEU A 114 -0.81 -15.66 11.06
C LEU A 114 -0.67 -14.79 9.83
N LEU A 115 0.57 -14.49 9.42
CA LEU A 115 0.81 -13.67 8.23
C LEU A 115 0.28 -14.34 6.96
N PHE A 116 0.50 -15.64 6.78
CA PHE A 116 -0.04 -16.40 5.66
C PHE A 116 -1.57 -16.36 5.62
N LYS A 117 -2.23 -16.61 6.76
CA LYS A 117 -3.68 -16.57 6.89
C LYS A 117 -4.23 -15.19 6.52
N VAL A 118 -3.60 -14.13 7.00
CA VAL A 118 -3.98 -12.75 6.68
C VAL A 118 -3.86 -12.53 5.17
N LEU A 119 -2.69 -12.76 4.57
CA LEU A 119 -2.47 -12.51 3.13
C LEU A 119 -3.46 -13.26 2.23
N THR A 120 -3.76 -14.51 2.54
CA THR A 120 -4.68 -15.35 1.76
C THR A 120 -6.16 -15.05 1.97
N SER A 121 -6.51 -14.33 3.05
CA SER A 121 -7.91 -14.04 3.40
C SER A 121 -8.50 -12.85 2.64
N TYR A 122 -7.68 -11.97 2.06
CA TYR A 122 -8.14 -10.70 1.47
C TYR A 122 -8.35 -10.76 -0.05
N VAL A 123 -9.09 -9.76 -0.54
CA VAL A 123 -9.52 -9.64 -1.95
C VAL A 123 -8.34 -9.65 -2.93
N LEU A 124 -7.19 -9.06 -2.56
CA LEU A 124 -6.00 -9.04 -3.40
C LEU A 124 -5.50 -10.45 -3.76
N TYR A 125 -5.63 -11.42 -2.84
CA TYR A 125 -5.25 -12.81 -3.08
C TYR A 125 -6.40 -13.64 -3.66
N LYS A 126 -7.63 -13.41 -3.19
CA LYS A 126 -8.83 -14.17 -3.62
C LYS A 126 -9.26 -13.86 -5.05
N SER A 127 -9.18 -12.58 -5.44
CA SER A 127 -9.59 -12.09 -6.75
C SER A 127 -8.46 -11.26 -7.37
N PRO A 128 -7.31 -11.89 -7.71
CA PRO A 128 -6.15 -11.16 -8.22
C PRO A 128 -6.42 -10.49 -9.59
N HIS A 129 -7.30 -11.08 -10.41
CA HIS A 129 -7.67 -10.57 -11.74
C HIS A 129 -8.23 -9.14 -11.69
N ASP A 130 -8.83 -8.76 -10.58
CA ASP A 130 -9.41 -7.44 -10.37
C ASP A 130 -8.34 -6.36 -10.16
N PHE A 131 -7.11 -6.76 -9.79
CA PHE A 131 -6.04 -5.85 -9.36
C PHE A 131 -4.75 -5.95 -10.17
N VAL A 132 -4.68 -6.83 -11.17
CA VAL A 132 -3.49 -6.93 -12.06
C VAL A 132 -3.22 -5.66 -12.85
N LEU A 133 -4.25 -4.84 -13.07
CA LEU A 133 -4.17 -3.52 -13.72
C LEU A 133 -4.54 -2.38 -12.77
N ALA A 134 -4.40 -2.60 -11.45
CA ALA A 134 -4.79 -1.62 -10.46
C ALA A 134 -4.06 -0.28 -10.68
N ARG A 135 -4.78 0.82 -10.44
CA ARG A 135 -4.24 2.18 -10.53
C ARG A 135 -4.07 2.78 -9.14
N ASP A 136 -3.10 3.68 -9.03
CA ASP A 136 -2.94 4.54 -7.88
C ASP A 136 -3.81 5.78 -8.07
N THR A 137 -4.75 6.02 -7.16
CA THR A 137 -5.64 7.17 -7.17
C THR A 137 -5.14 8.31 -6.29
N PHE A 138 -3.96 8.19 -5.65
CA PHE A 138 -3.44 9.15 -4.68
C PHE A 138 -3.52 10.61 -5.16
N TYR A 139 -3.00 10.92 -6.36
CA TYR A 139 -3.03 12.28 -6.90
C TYR A 139 -4.46 12.79 -7.14
N VAL A 140 -5.35 11.92 -7.62
CA VAL A 140 -6.75 12.29 -7.90
C VAL A 140 -7.52 12.54 -6.60
N GLU A 141 -7.36 11.66 -5.62
CA GLU A 141 -8.00 11.80 -4.30
C GLU A 141 -7.47 13.02 -3.56
N SER A 142 -6.17 13.25 -3.59
CA SER A 142 -5.54 14.37 -2.91
C SER A 142 -5.91 15.70 -3.57
N PHE A 143 -5.98 15.77 -4.90
CA PHE A 143 -6.56 16.91 -5.61
C PHE A 143 -8.02 17.16 -5.20
N ASN A 144 -8.85 16.11 -5.18
CA ASN A 144 -10.24 16.21 -4.75
C ASN A 144 -10.39 16.69 -3.29
N ASN A 145 -9.44 16.35 -2.41
CA ASN A 145 -9.40 16.85 -1.05
C ASN A 145 -9.09 18.35 -1.00
N VAL A 146 -8.12 18.84 -1.79
CA VAL A 146 -7.83 20.28 -1.89
C VAL A 146 -9.01 21.04 -2.47
N MET A 147 -9.62 20.51 -3.52
CA MET A 147 -10.87 20.99 -4.10
C MET A 147 -11.94 21.19 -2.99
N ASN A 148 -12.19 20.19 -2.13
CA ASN A 148 -13.15 20.32 -1.02
C ASN A 148 -12.79 21.39 0.03
N ILE A 149 -11.53 21.78 0.19
CA ILE A 149 -11.13 22.89 1.10
C ILE A 149 -11.68 24.22 0.57
N PHE A 150 -11.62 24.43 -0.75
CA PHE A 150 -12.04 25.68 -1.38
C PHE A 150 -13.51 25.68 -1.78
N HIS A 151 -14.10 24.52 -2.08
CA HIS A 151 -15.52 24.34 -2.35
C HIS A 151 -16.11 23.19 -1.51
N ASP A 152 -16.49 23.51 -0.28
CA ASP A 152 -17.19 22.53 0.56
C ASP A 152 -18.50 22.09 -0.13
N LYS A 153 -18.69 20.79 -0.31
CA LYS A 153 -19.87 20.18 -0.94
C LYS A 153 -21.18 20.52 -0.24
N ARG A 154 -21.14 20.99 1.01
CA ARG A 154 -22.29 21.36 1.83
C ARG A 154 -22.74 22.80 1.59
N ILE A 155 -21.95 23.60 0.89
CA ILE A 155 -22.23 25.01 0.63
C ILE A 155 -22.53 25.17 -0.86
N SER A 156 -23.64 25.82 -1.17
CA SER A 156 -23.97 26.21 -2.54
C SER A 156 -23.27 27.51 -2.88
N PHE A 157 -22.64 27.57 -4.05
CA PHE A 157 -21.95 28.75 -4.57
C PHE A 157 -22.59 29.18 -5.89
N SER A 158 -22.55 30.47 -6.21
CA SER A 158 -22.85 30.90 -7.57
C SER A 158 -21.76 30.45 -8.54
N ASP A 159 -22.08 30.33 -9.82
CA ASP A 159 -21.15 29.83 -10.85
C ASP A 159 -19.80 30.56 -10.82
N LYS A 160 -19.82 31.90 -10.72
CA LYS A 160 -18.61 32.72 -10.66
C LYS A 160 -17.76 32.42 -9.42
N GLN A 161 -18.40 32.18 -8.27
CA GLN A 161 -17.69 31.82 -7.04
C GLN A 161 -17.10 30.41 -7.14
N TYR A 162 -17.86 29.47 -7.70
CA TYR A 162 -17.42 28.10 -7.91
C TYR A 162 -16.19 28.03 -8.83
N GLU A 163 -16.22 28.75 -9.95
CA GLU A 163 -15.11 28.85 -10.89
C GLU A 163 -13.86 29.46 -10.22
N THR A 164 -14.03 30.62 -9.57
CA THR A 164 -12.91 31.31 -8.90
C THR A 164 -12.25 30.41 -7.85
N ARG A 165 -13.06 29.70 -7.04
CA ARG A 165 -12.56 28.78 -6.00
C ARG A 165 -11.86 27.57 -6.61
N SER A 166 -12.37 27.04 -7.72
CA SER A 166 -11.75 25.94 -8.45
C SER A 166 -10.36 26.34 -9.00
N VAL A 167 -10.25 27.53 -9.59
CA VAL A 167 -8.95 28.06 -10.07
C VAL A 167 -7.96 28.22 -8.91
N ILE A 168 -8.39 28.77 -7.77
CA ILE A 168 -7.53 28.90 -6.58
C ILE A 168 -7.08 27.52 -6.07
N ALA A 169 -7.98 26.54 -6.02
CA ALA A 169 -7.66 25.18 -5.59
C ALA A 169 -6.63 24.52 -6.52
N VAL A 170 -6.77 24.69 -7.85
CA VAL A 170 -5.80 24.20 -8.84
C VAL A 170 -4.43 24.85 -8.64
N CYS A 171 -4.38 26.17 -8.49
CA CYS A 171 -3.12 26.88 -8.22
C CYS A 171 -2.48 26.39 -6.91
N HIS A 172 -3.27 26.21 -5.85
CA HIS A 172 -2.80 25.71 -4.57
C HIS A 172 -2.24 24.29 -4.67
N TRP A 173 -2.95 23.39 -5.35
CA TRP A 173 -2.54 22.02 -5.57
C TRP A 173 -1.23 21.93 -6.36
N ASN A 174 -1.18 22.56 -7.54
CA ASN A 174 -0.01 22.52 -8.42
C ASN A 174 1.24 23.08 -7.75
N THR A 175 1.09 24.05 -6.85
CA THR A 175 2.23 24.64 -6.12
C THR A 175 2.75 23.74 -5.00
N ASN A 176 1.90 22.89 -4.40
CA ASN A 176 2.22 22.21 -3.14
C ASN A 176 2.29 20.68 -3.23
N VAL A 177 1.72 20.04 -4.25
CA VAL A 177 1.56 18.57 -4.31
C VAL A 177 2.88 17.81 -4.13
N ASP A 178 3.95 18.24 -4.80
CA ASP A 178 5.26 17.58 -4.76
C ASP A 178 6.29 18.37 -3.92
N ARG A 179 5.82 19.31 -3.08
CA ARG A 179 6.70 20.14 -2.26
C ARG A 179 7.42 19.26 -1.22
N LYS A 180 8.74 19.38 -1.14
CA LYS A 180 9.54 18.71 -0.11
C LYS A 180 9.06 19.13 1.28
N TYR A 181 8.94 18.17 2.19
CA TYR A 181 8.58 18.44 3.58
C TYR A 181 9.57 19.43 4.21
N THR A 182 9.05 20.43 4.91
CA THR A 182 9.85 21.42 5.64
C THR A 182 9.99 21.07 7.13
N SER A 183 9.34 20.01 7.60
CA SER A 183 9.46 19.54 8.99
C SER A 183 10.80 18.85 9.19
N LEU A 184 11.69 19.49 9.96
CA LEU A 184 12.92 18.86 10.44
C LEU A 184 12.55 17.76 11.45
N ASP A 185 12.99 16.52 11.19
CA ASP A 185 12.95 15.47 12.21
C ASP A 185 13.99 15.80 13.28
N ARG A 186 13.52 16.12 14.51
CA ARG A 186 14.40 16.47 15.64
C ARG A 186 15.39 15.36 16.02
N LYS A 187 15.22 14.13 15.49
CA LYS A 187 16.16 13.02 15.72
C LYS A 187 17.51 13.16 15.01
N ASN A 188 17.66 14.14 14.11
CA ASN A 188 18.91 14.44 13.40
C ASN A 188 19.55 15.77 13.82
N ILE A 189 19.27 16.27 15.02
CA ILE A 189 20.06 17.36 15.60
C ILE A 189 21.19 16.70 16.40
N PRO A 190 22.45 16.69 15.93
CA PRO A 190 23.56 16.34 16.80
C PRO A 190 23.63 17.40 17.91
N ASN A 191 23.22 17.02 19.12
CA ASN A 191 23.32 17.74 20.39
C ASN A 191 23.17 19.27 20.30
N ALA A 192 21.95 19.76 20.50
CA ALA A 192 21.72 21.11 21.03
C ALA A 192 21.50 21.03 22.54
#